data_AF-A0A2W6C4R8-F1
#
_entry.id   AF-A0A2W6C4R8-F1
#
_cell.length_a   1.000
_cell.length_b   1.000
_cell.length_c   1.000
_cell.angle_alpha   90.00
_cell.angle_beta   90.00
_cell.angle_gamma   90.00
#
_symmetry.space_group_name_H-M   'P 1'
#
loop_
_entity.id
_entity.type
_entity.pdbx_description
1 polymer ?
#
loop_
_entity_poly.entity_id
_entity_poly.type
_entity_poly.pdbx_seq_one_letter_code
_entity_poly.pdbx_strand_id
1 'polypeptide(L)'
;MPASRNRSRPRGKTARIYVNGLLVAEEDNFLFSYNVTKLSAALRRALNRERTNVGRGAYTDRVKAILLASSVPAVADALAEELARFEYGRTHDEIQWMDVQIHACRVLNATERVVFVTSHQMFDNSKLVDYAKADGYRVVVVPGALADKLPGLKDAHGKSVRDLDVFYQEWDDSFTFSFVDPDQLDLLERVVFDQTQRIMALVGRRRPRLSGVRISETMRVDSSGHEFAGRGPRIAQS
;
A
#
# COMPACT_ATOMS: atom_id res chain seq x y z
N MET A 1 14.21 -20.13 22.14
CA MET A 1 13.23 -19.19 21.54
C MET A 1 11.90 -19.91 21.37
N PRO A 2 10.81 -19.63 22.12
CA PRO A 2 9.50 -20.10 21.72
C PRO A 2 8.79 -18.99 20.94
N ALA A 3 8.62 -19.22 19.64
CA ALA A 3 7.83 -18.37 18.75
C ALA A 3 6.37 -18.35 19.23
N SER A 4 5.83 -17.16 19.44
CA SER A 4 4.39 -16.97 19.63
C SER A 4 3.69 -17.39 18.34
N ARG A 5 3.00 -18.54 18.36
CA ARG A 5 2.18 -19.01 17.24
C ARG A 5 0.86 -18.24 17.23
N ASN A 6 0.77 -17.24 16.35
CA ASN A 6 -0.52 -16.63 15.99
C ASN A 6 -1.20 -17.53 14.94
N ARG A 7 -2.41 -18.01 15.24
CA ARG A 7 -3.26 -18.73 14.28
C ARG A 7 -4.44 -17.83 13.91
N SER A 8 -4.80 -17.79 12.62
CA SER A 8 -6.02 -17.11 12.15
C SER A 8 -7.29 -17.87 12.61
N ARG A 9 -8.36 -17.12 12.91
CA ARG A 9 -9.57 -17.55 13.62
C ARG A 9 -10.63 -18.18 12.69
N PRO A 10 -11.34 -19.26 13.08
CA PRO A 10 -12.63 -19.63 12.49
C PRO A 10 -13.78 -18.73 13.03
N ARG A 11 -14.67 -18.26 12.15
CA ARG A 11 -15.77 -17.30 12.48
C ARG A 11 -16.60 -17.74 13.69
N GLY A 12 -16.87 -16.81 14.63
CA GLY A 12 -17.87 -16.97 15.71
C GLY A 12 -17.35 -17.37 17.10
N LYS A 13 -16.03 -17.34 17.37
CA LYS A 13 -15.46 -17.66 18.71
C LYS A 13 -14.73 -16.47 19.32
N THR A 14 -14.93 -16.22 20.61
CA THR A 14 -14.19 -15.21 21.39
C THR A 14 -12.69 -15.45 21.29
N ALA A 15 -11.92 -14.38 21.11
CA ALA A 15 -10.46 -14.46 21.16
C ALA A 15 -10.03 -14.76 22.59
N ARG A 16 -8.95 -15.53 22.74
CA ARG A 16 -8.50 -15.98 24.05
C ARG A 16 -7.12 -15.44 24.37
N ILE A 17 -6.98 -14.93 25.58
CA ILE A 17 -5.70 -14.49 26.13
C ILE A 17 -5.19 -15.56 27.06
N TYR A 18 -4.05 -16.13 26.68
CA TYR A 18 -3.32 -17.10 27.48
C TYR A 18 -2.08 -16.46 28.08
N VAL A 19 -1.74 -16.86 29.30
CA VAL A 19 -0.49 -16.52 29.98
C VAL A 19 0.19 -17.81 30.34
N ASN A 20 1.35 -18.08 29.71
CA ASN A 20 2.06 -19.36 29.85
C ASN A 20 1.15 -20.59 29.63
N GLY A 21 0.17 -20.49 28.71
CA GLY A 21 -0.79 -21.54 28.41
C GLY A 21 -2.03 -21.59 29.30
N LEU A 22 -2.12 -20.79 30.37
CA LEU A 22 -3.33 -20.65 31.19
C LEU A 22 -4.26 -19.60 30.58
N LEU A 23 -5.55 -19.92 30.38
CA LEU A 23 -6.55 -18.96 29.94
C LEU A 23 -6.81 -17.93 31.05
N VAL A 24 -6.65 -16.64 30.76
CA VAL A 24 -6.82 -15.55 31.74
C VAL A 24 -7.86 -14.51 31.36
N ALA A 25 -8.26 -14.45 30.08
CA ALA A 25 -9.32 -13.57 29.59
C ALA A 25 -9.85 -14.06 28.23
N GLU A 26 -11.10 -13.69 27.95
CA GLU A 26 -11.72 -13.82 26.62
C GLU A 26 -12.09 -12.42 26.11
N GLU A 27 -11.83 -12.16 24.83
CA GLU A 27 -12.05 -10.88 24.16
C GLU A 27 -12.92 -11.08 22.92
N ASP A 28 -14.04 -10.37 22.84
CA ASP A 28 -15.00 -10.56 21.75
C ASP A 28 -14.53 -9.92 20.43
N ASN A 29 -13.83 -8.78 20.54
CA ASN A 29 -13.47 -7.92 19.41
C ASN A 29 -11.99 -8.00 19.00
N PHE A 30 -11.24 -8.97 19.51
CA PHE A 30 -9.87 -9.22 19.06
C PHE A 30 -9.84 -10.15 17.85
N LEU A 31 -8.97 -9.83 16.88
CA LEU A 31 -8.78 -10.60 15.66
C LEU A 31 -8.07 -11.93 15.92
N PHE A 32 -7.14 -11.95 16.87
CA PHE A 32 -6.32 -13.12 17.18
C PHE A 32 -6.42 -13.55 18.64
N SER A 33 -6.10 -14.81 18.90
CA SER A 33 -5.81 -15.29 20.25
C SER A 33 -4.31 -15.19 20.54
N TYR A 34 -3.96 -14.86 21.78
CA TYR A 34 -2.58 -14.54 22.16
C TYR A 34 -2.10 -15.47 23.26
N ASN A 35 -0.84 -15.93 23.16
CA ASN A 35 -0.15 -16.60 24.26
C ASN A 35 1.02 -15.74 24.74
N VAL A 36 0.80 -15.06 25.86
CA VAL A 36 1.80 -14.23 26.53
C VAL A 36 2.75 -15.12 27.31
N THR A 37 3.98 -15.26 26.79
CA THR A 37 5.05 -16.03 27.45
C THR A 37 5.97 -15.16 28.32
N LYS A 38 6.03 -13.85 28.07
CA LYS A 38 6.79 -12.89 28.88
C LYS A 38 5.83 -11.99 29.65
N LEU A 39 5.92 -12.05 30.97
CA LEU A 39 5.06 -11.31 31.90
C LEU A 39 5.57 -9.89 32.11
N SER A 40 4.68 -8.89 31.98
CA SER A 40 4.94 -7.53 32.44
C SER A 40 4.70 -7.42 33.95
N ALA A 41 5.21 -6.36 34.59
CA ALA A 41 4.96 -6.10 36.01
C ALA A 41 3.45 -5.89 36.29
N ALA A 42 2.74 -5.20 35.39
CA ALA A 42 1.30 -4.99 35.47
C ALA A 42 0.54 -6.33 35.39
N LEU A 43 0.88 -7.18 34.42
CA LEU A 43 0.25 -8.49 34.25
C LEU A 43 0.52 -9.43 35.43
N ARG A 44 1.75 -9.40 35.98
CA ARG A 44 2.10 -10.18 37.17
C ARG A 44 1.30 -9.71 38.41
N ARG A 45 1.14 -8.40 38.60
CA ARG A 45 0.32 -7.85 39.69
C ARG A 45 -1.15 -8.21 39.54
N ALA A 46 -1.69 -8.08 38.32
CA ALA A 46 -3.08 -8.41 38.03
C ALA A 46 -3.36 -9.89 38.28
N LEU A 47 -2.48 -10.79 37.82
CA LEU A 47 -2.61 -12.24 38.06
C LEU A 47 -2.55 -12.60 39.55
N ASN A 48 -1.72 -11.89 40.33
CA ASN A 48 -1.65 -12.10 41.78
C ASN A 48 -2.90 -11.58 42.53
N ARG A 49 -3.62 -10.61 41.96
CA ARG A 49 -4.85 -10.02 42.54
C ARG A 49 -6.11 -10.78 42.11
N GLU A 50 -6.20 -11.14 40.83
CA GLU A 50 -7.36 -11.72 40.17
C GLU A 50 -6.96 -13.08 39.59
N ARG A 51 -7.08 -14.13 40.42
CA ARG A 51 -6.56 -15.49 40.14
C ARG A 51 -7.10 -16.14 38.85
N THR A 52 -8.16 -15.62 38.25
CA THR A 52 -8.85 -16.23 37.11
C THR A 52 -9.21 -15.28 35.97
N ASN A 53 -9.37 -13.97 36.22
CA ASN A 53 -9.80 -13.00 35.20
C ASN A 53 -8.97 -11.73 35.28
N VAL A 54 -8.14 -11.49 34.28
CA VAL A 54 -7.27 -10.31 34.24
C VAL A 54 -7.92 -9.19 33.43
N GLY A 55 -8.03 -7.99 34.00
CA GLY A 55 -8.56 -6.83 33.27
C GLY A 55 -7.74 -6.44 32.03
N ARG A 56 -8.42 -5.96 30.98
CA ARG A 56 -7.86 -5.62 29.65
C ARG A 56 -6.58 -4.80 29.69
N GLY A 57 -6.57 -3.74 30.48
CA GLY A 57 -5.41 -2.86 30.63
C GLY A 57 -4.12 -3.56 31.09
N ALA A 58 -4.20 -4.73 31.74
CA ALA A 58 -3.02 -5.44 32.22
C ALA A 58 -2.29 -6.24 31.12
N TYR A 59 -2.96 -6.61 30.04
CA TYR A 59 -2.35 -7.38 28.94
C TYR A 59 -2.29 -6.62 27.60
N THR A 60 -3.02 -5.52 27.40
CA THR A 60 -3.04 -4.74 26.14
C THR A 60 -1.64 -4.41 25.62
N ASP A 61 -0.77 -3.83 26.46
CA ASP A 61 0.59 -3.47 26.06
C ASP A 61 1.39 -4.68 25.55
N ARG A 62 1.11 -5.85 26.14
CA ARG A 62 1.80 -7.08 25.79
C ARG A 62 1.28 -7.67 24.48
N VAL A 63 -0.03 -7.59 24.25
CA VAL A 63 -0.64 -7.96 22.97
C VAL A 63 -0.09 -7.07 21.85
N LYS A 64 -0.06 -5.76 22.07
CA LYS A 64 0.54 -4.79 21.15
C LYS A 64 2.00 -5.13 20.84
N ALA A 65 2.80 -5.43 21.87
CA ALA A 65 4.20 -5.83 21.70
C ALA A 65 4.36 -7.16 20.94
N ILE A 66 3.43 -8.11 21.06
CA ILE A 66 3.43 -9.36 20.29
C ILE A 66 3.19 -9.07 18.81
N LEU A 67 2.22 -8.20 18.49
CA LEU A 67 1.92 -7.82 17.10
C LEU A 67 3.09 -7.07 16.46
N LEU A 68 3.67 -6.10 17.17
CA LEU A 68 4.84 -5.34 16.70
C LEU A 68 6.10 -6.19 16.55
N ALA A 69 6.20 -7.31 17.28
CA ALA A 69 7.31 -8.26 17.14
C ALA A 69 7.03 -9.36 16.10
N SER A 70 5.80 -9.46 15.59
CA SER A 70 5.41 -10.48 14.62
C SER A 70 5.85 -10.08 13.22
N SER A 71 6.62 -10.93 12.56
CA SER A 71 6.95 -10.81 11.13
C SER A 71 6.26 -11.87 10.28
N VAL A 72 5.19 -12.48 10.80
CA VAL A 72 4.46 -13.55 10.11
C VAL A 72 3.55 -12.93 9.04
N PRO A 73 3.72 -13.29 7.74
CA PRO A 73 2.92 -12.71 6.65
C PRO A 73 1.41 -12.89 6.86
N ALA A 74 0.99 -14.08 7.28
CA ALA A 74 -0.43 -14.39 7.52
C ALA A 74 -1.09 -13.50 8.59
N VAL A 75 -0.32 -12.96 9.55
CA VAL A 75 -0.84 -12.01 10.55
C VAL A 75 -1.02 -10.63 9.92
N ALA A 76 -0.03 -10.20 9.14
CA ALA A 76 -0.09 -8.91 8.45
C ALA A 76 -1.21 -8.90 7.39
N ASP A 77 -1.42 -10.01 6.69
CA ASP A 77 -2.53 -10.20 5.74
C ASP A 77 -3.90 -10.04 6.41
N ALA A 78 -4.12 -10.75 7.51
CA ALA A 78 -5.38 -10.66 8.24
C ALA A 78 -5.61 -9.23 8.79
N LEU A 79 -4.56 -8.53 9.21
CA LEU A 79 -4.66 -7.12 9.60
C LEU A 79 -4.99 -6.20 8.41
N ALA A 80 -4.41 -6.43 7.24
CA ALA A 80 -4.69 -5.65 6.04
C ALA A 80 -6.11 -5.87 5.50
N GLU A 81 -6.63 -7.09 5.55
CA GLU A 81 -8.03 -7.36 5.22
C GLU A 81 -9.00 -6.60 6.14
N GLU A 82 -8.64 -6.46 7.42
CA GLU A 82 -9.43 -5.70 8.38
C GLU A 82 -9.27 -4.18 8.20
N LEU A 83 -8.09 -3.70 7.80
CA LEU A 83 -7.88 -2.29 7.42
C LEU A 83 -8.77 -1.87 6.26
N ALA A 84 -8.91 -2.72 5.24
CA ALA A 84 -9.80 -2.46 4.12
C ALA A 84 -11.28 -2.38 4.53
N ARG A 85 -11.64 -2.93 5.70
CA ARG A 85 -13.01 -2.90 6.24
C ARG A 85 -13.25 -1.74 7.22
N PHE A 86 -12.22 -0.93 7.50
CA PHE A 86 -12.27 0.11 8.52
C PHE A 86 -13.42 1.10 8.36
N GLU A 87 -13.71 1.50 7.12
CA GLU A 87 -14.76 2.47 6.80
C GLU A 87 -16.19 1.93 7.03
N TYR A 88 -16.38 0.61 7.17
CA TYR A 88 -17.68 -0.01 7.42
C TYR A 88 -18.03 -0.10 8.92
N GLY A 89 -17.21 0.45 9.82
CA GLY A 89 -17.55 0.67 11.23
C GLY A 89 -17.55 -0.57 12.14
N ARG A 90 -17.19 -1.75 11.63
CA ARG A 90 -16.96 -2.96 12.45
C ARG A 90 -15.56 -3.49 12.21
N THR A 91 -14.61 -3.02 13.02
CA THR A 91 -13.23 -3.53 13.04
C THR A 91 -12.86 -4.09 14.38
N HIS A 92 -11.85 -4.95 14.35
CA HIS A 92 -11.23 -5.48 15.55
C HIS A 92 -10.37 -4.42 16.24
N ASP A 93 -10.22 -4.55 17.54
CA ASP A 93 -9.55 -3.55 18.37
C ASP A 93 -8.09 -3.35 18.00
N GLU A 94 -7.41 -4.38 17.47
CA GLU A 94 -6.03 -4.28 17.02
C GLU A 94 -5.83 -3.21 15.94
N ILE A 95 -6.85 -3.00 15.11
CA ILE A 95 -6.81 -2.01 14.03
C ILE A 95 -6.86 -0.59 14.59
N GLN A 96 -7.37 -0.37 15.81
CA GLN A 96 -7.36 0.96 16.43
C GLN A 96 -5.94 1.44 16.78
N TRP A 97 -4.94 0.55 16.83
CA TRP A 97 -3.57 0.88 17.15
C TRP A 97 -2.76 1.23 15.89
N MET A 98 -2.56 2.53 15.67
CA MET A 98 -1.84 3.06 14.49
C MET A 98 -0.47 2.42 14.24
N ASP A 99 0.31 2.18 15.29
CA ASP A 99 1.62 1.53 15.18
C ASP A 99 1.52 0.07 14.74
N VAL A 100 0.44 -0.65 15.09
CA VAL A 100 0.16 -1.98 14.56
C VAL A 100 -0.23 -1.92 13.10
N GLN A 101 -1.03 -0.93 12.69
CA GLN A 101 -1.37 -0.72 11.27
C GLN A 101 -0.09 -0.49 10.44
N ILE A 102 0.76 0.44 10.88
CA ILE A 102 2.04 0.74 10.22
C ILE A 102 2.93 -0.52 10.14
N HIS A 103 3.02 -1.27 11.24
CA HIS A 103 3.81 -2.50 11.27
C HIS A 103 3.30 -3.56 10.28
N ALA A 104 1.98 -3.73 10.17
CA ALA A 104 1.37 -4.63 9.19
C ALA A 104 1.75 -4.23 7.76
N CYS A 105 1.65 -2.94 7.40
CA CYS A 105 2.07 -2.44 6.10
C CYS A 105 3.55 -2.71 5.81
N ARG A 106 4.43 -2.52 6.81
CA ARG A 106 5.87 -2.79 6.67
C ARG A 106 6.16 -4.27 6.44
N VAL A 107 5.46 -5.17 7.14
CA VAL A 107 5.62 -6.61 6.95
C VAL A 107 5.14 -7.01 5.55
N LEU A 108 3.96 -6.54 5.11
CA LEU A 108 3.44 -6.86 3.77
C LEU A 108 4.33 -6.35 2.65
N ASN A 109 4.82 -5.11 2.74
CA ASN A 109 5.73 -4.54 1.73
C ASN A 109 7.04 -5.32 1.61
N ALA A 110 7.51 -5.90 2.72
CA ALA A 110 8.71 -6.72 2.76
C ALA A 110 8.48 -8.12 2.19
N THR A 111 7.28 -8.68 2.33
CA THR A 111 6.99 -10.08 1.96
C THR A 111 6.41 -10.23 0.55
N GLU A 112 5.73 -9.21 0.05
CA GLU A 112 5.02 -9.25 -1.23
C GLU A 112 5.04 -7.92 -2.00
N ARG A 113 4.70 -7.98 -3.29
CA ARG A 113 4.56 -6.79 -4.14
C ARG A 113 3.20 -6.14 -3.89
N VAL A 114 3.12 -5.29 -2.88
CA VAL A 114 1.91 -4.52 -2.56
C VAL A 114 2.00 -3.05 -2.95
N VAL A 115 0.84 -2.45 -3.22
CA VAL A 115 0.63 -1.00 -3.30
C VAL A 115 -0.52 -0.64 -2.37
N PHE A 116 -0.27 0.29 -1.44
CA PHE A 116 -1.27 0.77 -0.49
C PHE A 116 -2.02 1.96 -1.09
N VAL A 117 -3.35 1.90 -1.03
CA VAL A 117 -4.24 2.91 -1.62
C VAL A 117 -5.34 3.27 -0.65
N THR A 118 -5.83 4.49 -0.70
CA THR A 118 -7.07 4.87 0.01
C THR A 118 -8.30 4.59 -0.85
N SER A 119 -9.48 4.50 -0.22
CA SER A 119 -10.76 4.40 -0.94
C SER A 119 -10.95 5.56 -1.94
N HIS A 120 -10.51 6.76 -1.58
CA HIS A 120 -10.56 7.96 -2.43
C HIS A 120 -9.66 7.83 -3.66
N GLN A 121 -8.39 7.44 -3.46
CA GLN A 121 -7.47 7.22 -4.58
C GLN A 121 -7.91 6.07 -5.49
N MET A 122 -8.61 5.07 -4.94
CA MET A 122 -9.17 3.98 -5.72
C MET A 122 -10.26 4.46 -6.70
N PHE A 123 -10.99 5.51 -6.33
CA PHE A 123 -12.01 6.14 -7.17
C PHE A 123 -11.38 7.13 -8.18
N ASP A 124 -10.53 8.04 -7.69
CA ASP A 124 -9.95 9.11 -8.51
C ASP A 124 -8.89 8.61 -9.50
N ASN A 125 -8.06 7.65 -9.08
CA ASN A 125 -6.91 7.16 -9.86
C ASN A 125 -7.11 5.72 -10.33
N SER A 126 -8.35 5.37 -10.72
CA SER A 126 -8.74 4.00 -11.11
C SER A 126 -7.80 3.37 -12.15
N LYS A 127 -7.37 4.14 -13.18
CA LYS A 127 -6.43 3.64 -14.20
C LYS A 127 -5.05 3.26 -13.64
N LEU A 128 -4.50 4.05 -12.72
CA LEU A 128 -3.19 3.77 -12.11
C LEU A 128 -3.26 2.51 -11.24
N VAL A 129 -4.38 2.33 -10.54
CA VAL A 129 -4.66 1.11 -9.77
C VAL A 129 -4.76 -0.11 -10.69
N ASP A 130 -5.37 0.04 -11.86
CA ASP A 130 -5.46 -1.04 -12.84
C ASP A 130 -4.08 -1.40 -13.43
N TYR A 131 -3.21 -0.41 -13.69
CA TYR A 131 -1.82 -0.69 -14.08
C TYR A 131 -1.05 -1.41 -12.98
N ALA A 132 -1.19 -0.99 -11.72
CA ALA A 132 -0.55 -1.69 -10.60
C ALA A 132 -0.98 -3.17 -10.54
N LYS A 133 -2.28 -3.46 -10.72
CA LYS A 133 -2.78 -4.84 -10.78
C LYS A 133 -2.21 -5.60 -11.99
N ALA A 134 -2.16 -4.97 -13.17
CA ALA A 134 -1.63 -5.58 -14.39
C ALA A 134 -0.14 -5.95 -14.26
N ASP A 135 0.64 -5.11 -13.56
CA ASP A 135 2.06 -5.35 -13.26
C ASP A 135 2.29 -6.37 -12.13
N GLY A 136 1.21 -6.97 -11.62
CA GLY A 136 1.22 -8.02 -10.60
C GLY A 136 1.33 -7.51 -9.16
N TYR A 137 1.04 -6.23 -8.92
CA TYR A 137 0.94 -5.71 -7.56
C TYR A 137 -0.42 -6.03 -6.93
N ARG A 138 -0.40 -6.46 -5.68
CA ARG A 138 -1.61 -6.55 -4.86
C ARG A 138 -1.96 -5.18 -4.31
N VAL A 139 -3.18 -4.74 -4.59
CA VAL A 139 -3.72 -3.46 -4.09
C VAL A 139 -4.33 -3.68 -2.72
N VAL A 140 -3.84 -2.96 -1.71
CA VAL A 140 -4.36 -3.00 -0.33
C VAL A 140 -4.99 -1.67 0.02
N VAL A 141 -6.27 -1.69 0.39
CA VAL A 141 -6.99 -0.48 0.81
C VAL A 141 -6.68 -0.15 2.27
N VAL A 142 -6.29 1.10 2.52
CA VAL A 142 -5.93 1.61 3.85
C VAL A 142 -6.71 2.89 4.19
N PRO A 143 -6.97 3.17 5.48
CA PRO A 143 -7.56 4.43 5.90
C PRO A 143 -6.67 5.64 5.55
N GLY A 144 -7.27 6.79 5.25
CA GLY A 144 -6.52 8.03 4.94
C GLY A 144 -5.51 8.42 6.02
N ALA A 145 -5.87 8.31 7.30
CA ALA A 145 -4.97 8.61 8.41
C ALA A 145 -3.72 7.69 8.48
N LEU A 146 -3.81 6.48 7.92
CA LEU A 146 -2.66 5.60 7.75
C LEU A 146 -1.87 5.98 6.50
N ALA A 147 -2.57 6.26 5.39
CA ALA A 147 -1.97 6.68 4.13
C ALA A 147 -1.06 7.91 4.29
N ASP A 148 -1.50 8.92 5.06
CA ASP A 148 -0.72 10.12 5.37
C ASP A 148 0.63 9.82 6.07
N LYS A 149 0.75 8.65 6.69
CA LYS A 149 1.95 8.21 7.40
C LYS A 149 2.83 7.27 6.60
N LEU A 150 2.37 6.78 5.44
CA LEU A 150 3.16 5.90 4.58
C LEU A 150 4.37 6.59 3.93
N PRO A 151 4.28 7.86 3.48
CA PRO A 151 5.41 8.54 2.86
C PRO A 151 6.65 8.54 3.75
N GLY A 152 7.78 8.09 3.19
CA GLY A 152 9.06 8.02 3.89
C GLY A 152 9.23 6.85 4.86
N LEU A 153 8.21 5.99 5.03
CA LEU A 153 8.38 4.75 5.79
C LEU A 153 9.20 3.74 5.01
N LYS A 154 10.06 3.03 5.75
CA LYS A 154 10.85 1.92 5.23
C LYS A 154 10.37 0.61 5.84
N ASP A 155 10.33 -0.43 5.05
CA ASP A 155 10.05 -1.79 5.51
C ASP A 155 11.23 -2.40 6.28
N ALA A 156 11.16 -3.70 6.57
CA ALA A 156 12.22 -4.43 7.27
C ALA A 156 13.50 -4.59 6.44
N HIS A 157 13.43 -4.42 5.12
CA HIS A 157 14.54 -4.52 4.18
C HIS A 157 15.09 -3.14 3.75
N GLY A 158 14.52 -2.06 4.28
CA GLY A 158 14.93 -0.70 3.95
C GLY A 158 14.32 -0.16 2.64
N LYS A 159 13.43 -0.93 1.98
CA LYS A 159 12.70 -0.45 0.81
C LYS A 159 11.57 0.48 1.28
N SER A 160 11.32 1.54 0.53
CA SER A 160 10.19 2.43 0.79
C SER A 160 8.88 1.64 0.72
N VAL A 161 7.99 1.92 1.67
CA VAL A 161 6.62 1.42 1.61
C VAL A 161 5.95 2.04 0.39
N ARG A 162 5.42 1.19 -0.51
CA ARG A 162 4.84 1.63 -1.78
C ARG A 162 3.40 2.11 -1.60
N ASP A 163 3.20 3.41 -1.67
CA ASP A 163 1.90 4.03 -1.94
C ASP A 163 1.73 4.25 -3.46
N LEU A 164 0.61 4.87 -3.86
CA LEU A 164 0.36 5.18 -5.28
C LEU A 164 1.33 6.19 -5.87
N ASP A 165 1.85 7.14 -5.07
CA ASP A 165 2.76 8.17 -5.56
C ASP A 165 4.15 7.57 -5.83
N VAL A 166 4.63 6.70 -4.93
CA VAL A 166 5.86 5.93 -5.12
C VAL A 166 5.70 4.97 -6.30
N PHE A 167 4.54 4.30 -6.42
CA PHE A 167 4.28 3.45 -7.60
C PHE A 167 4.27 4.27 -8.89
N TYR A 168 3.64 5.45 -8.89
CA TYR A 168 3.64 6.34 -10.06
C TYR A 168 5.06 6.77 -10.43
N GLN A 169 5.90 7.14 -9.47
CA GLN A 169 7.30 7.50 -9.71
C GLN A 169 8.11 6.31 -10.25
N GLU A 170 8.02 5.13 -9.62
CA GLU A 170 8.71 3.93 -10.11
C GLU A 170 8.23 3.55 -11.52
N TRP A 171 6.93 3.70 -11.78
CA TRP A 171 6.33 3.45 -13.07
C TRP A 171 6.84 4.47 -14.10
N ASP A 172 6.78 5.77 -13.82
CA ASP A 172 7.24 6.85 -14.71
C ASP A 172 8.74 6.74 -15.01
N ASP A 173 9.58 6.50 -13.99
CA ASP A 173 11.03 6.32 -14.14
C ASP A 173 11.39 5.08 -14.98
N SER A 174 10.57 4.03 -14.93
CA SER A 174 10.77 2.83 -15.77
C SER A 174 10.39 3.06 -17.24
N PHE A 175 9.74 4.17 -17.58
CA PHE A 175 9.30 4.44 -18.94
C PHE A 175 10.45 4.92 -19.82
N THR A 176 10.52 4.40 -21.04
CA THR A 176 11.38 4.94 -22.08
C THR A 176 10.58 5.07 -23.37
N PHE A 177 10.67 6.24 -24.01
CA PHE A 177 10.07 6.47 -25.32
C PHE A 177 10.84 5.67 -26.37
N SER A 178 10.12 4.84 -27.13
CA SER A 178 10.62 4.23 -28.36
C SER A 178 10.20 5.11 -29.54
N PHE A 179 11.06 6.06 -29.89
CA PHE A 179 10.77 6.99 -31.00
C PHE A 179 10.88 6.27 -32.34
N VAL A 180 9.87 6.48 -33.19
CA VAL A 180 9.83 5.98 -34.57
C VAL A 180 10.29 7.09 -35.50
N ASP A 181 11.16 6.74 -36.45
CA ASP A 181 11.53 7.66 -37.51
C ASP A 181 10.33 7.85 -38.47
N PRO A 182 9.98 9.09 -38.87
CA PRO A 182 8.91 9.34 -39.84
C PRO A 182 9.04 8.57 -41.16
N ASP A 183 10.23 8.07 -41.51
CA ASP A 183 10.47 7.24 -42.69
C ASP A 183 10.03 5.77 -42.52
N GLN A 184 9.78 5.33 -41.28
CA GLN A 184 9.25 3.99 -40.96
C GLN A 184 7.72 3.93 -40.86
N LEU A 185 7.05 5.08 -40.94
CA LEU A 185 5.59 5.17 -40.93
C LEU A 185 4.98 4.60 -42.21
N ASP A 186 3.76 4.07 -42.08
CA ASP A 186 2.98 3.74 -43.26
C ASP A 186 2.46 5.00 -43.99
N LEU A 187 1.91 4.81 -45.19
CA LEU A 187 1.42 5.92 -46.02
C LEU A 187 0.27 6.71 -45.36
N LEU A 188 -0.60 6.06 -44.57
CA LEU A 188 -1.72 6.71 -43.90
C LEU A 188 -1.24 7.48 -42.67
N GLU A 189 -0.38 6.87 -41.86
CA GLU A 189 0.26 7.45 -40.69
C GLU A 189 1.07 8.69 -41.06
N ARG A 190 1.84 8.64 -42.15
CA ARG A 190 2.61 9.78 -42.65
C ARG A 190 1.71 10.92 -43.11
N VAL A 191 0.61 10.63 -43.82
CA VAL A 191 -0.36 11.66 -44.22
C VAL A 191 -0.97 12.37 -43.01
N VAL A 192 -1.26 11.63 -41.94
CA VAL A 192 -1.75 12.18 -40.67
C VAL A 192 -0.66 13.00 -39.98
N PHE A 193 0.56 12.47 -39.89
CA PHE A 193 1.68 13.16 -39.26
C PHE A 193 2.03 14.47 -39.97
N ASP A 194 1.97 14.52 -41.30
CA ASP A 194 2.26 15.73 -42.08
C ASP A 194 1.24 16.86 -41.80
N GLN A 195 0.02 16.55 -41.35
CA GLN A 195 -0.94 17.58 -40.90
C GLN A 195 -0.46 18.36 -39.69
N THR A 196 0.50 17.83 -38.93
CA THR A 196 1.07 18.48 -37.74
C THR A 196 1.61 19.88 -38.09
N GLN A 197 2.29 20.05 -39.22
CA GLN A 197 2.79 21.38 -39.63
C GLN A 197 1.66 22.35 -39.92
N ARG A 198 0.58 21.87 -40.55
CA ARG A 198 -0.60 22.66 -40.89
C ARG A 198 -1.35 23.10 -39.64
N ILE A 199 -1.51 22.21 -38.67
CA ILE A 199 -2.12 22.51 -37.36
C ILE A 199 -1.26 23.51 -36.59
N MET A 200 0.07 23.33 -36.57
CA MET A 200 0.99 24.26 -35.91
C MET A 200 0.94 25.66 -36.52
N ALA A 201 0.76 25.77 -37.84
CA ALA A 201 0.58 27.05 -38.51
C ALA A 201 -0.71 27.77 -38.08
N LEU A 202 -1.79 27.02 -37.81
CA LEU A 202 -3.08 27.56 -37.37
C LEU A 202 -3.06 28.07 -35.91
N VAL A 203 -2.30 27.42 -35.03
CA VAL A 203 -2.24 27.76 -33.58
C VAL A 203 -1.40 29.03 -33.31
N GLY A 204 -0.58 29.48 -34.26
CA GLY A 204 0.20 30.72 -34.19
C GLY A 204 1.42 30.65 -33.25
N ARG A 205 2.35 31.62 -33.40
CA ARG A 205 3.66 31.70 -32.70
C ARG A 205 3.60 31.97 -31.18
N ARG A 206 2.48 31.66 -30.52
CA ARG A 206 2.19 32.11 -29.16
C ARG A 206 2.79 31.22 -28.05
N ARG A 207 3.58 30.19 -28.38
CA ARG A 207 4.23 29.29 -27.41
C ARG A 207 5.75 29.20 -27.59
N PRO A 208 6.53 28.94 -26.51
CA PRO A 208 7.99 28.88 -26.56
C PRO A 208 8.45 27.84 -27.58
N ARG A 209 9.50 28.18 -28.35
CA ARG A 209 10.17 27.37 -29.38
C ARG A 209 10.06 25.86 -29.10
N LEU A 210 9.15 25.19 -29.82
CA LEU A 210 9.07 23.73 -29.86
C LEU A 210 10.26 23.23 -30.68
N SER A 211 11.03 22.28 -30.14
CA SER A 211 12.21 21.70 -30.80
C SER A 211 11.87 20.67 -31.88
N GLY A 212 10.60 20.30 -32.01
CA GLY A 212 10.09 19.33 -32.98
C GLY A 212 8.94 18.51 -32.40
N VAL A 213 8.18 17.85 -33.27
CA VAL A 213 7.20 16.83 -32.90
C VAL A 213 7.79 15.48 -33.26
N ARG A 214 7.68 14.50 -32.36
CA ARG A 214 8.17 13.13 -32.55
C ARG A 214 7.02 12.15 -32.35
N ILE A 215 7.13 10.98 -32.96
CA ILE A 215 6.18 9.87 -32.81
C ILE A 215 6.88 8.80 -31.97
N SER A 216 6.15 8.19 -31.05
CA SER A 216 6.64 7.08 -30.23
C SER A 216 5.69 5.91 -30.36
N GLU A 217 6.24 4.70 -30.50
CA GLU A 217 5.51 3.43 -30.41
C GLU A 217 4.93 3.21 -29.02
N THR A 218 5.64 3.71 -28.01
CA THR A 218 5.23 3.62 -26.62
C THR A 218 4.69 4.98 -26.16
N MET A 219 3.45 4.98 -25.68
CA MET A 219 2.79 6.15 -25.10
C MET A 219 2.31 5.80 -23.70
N ARG A 220 2.29 6.77 -22.79
CA ARG A 220 1.73 6.60 -21.45
C ARG A 220 0.69 7.68 -21.15
N VAL A 221 -0.20 7.34 -20.24
CA VAL A 221 -1.22 8.22 -19.66
C VAL A 221 -0.58 9.00 -18.51
N ASP A 222 -0.96 10.26 -18.34
CA ASP A 222 -0.52 11.09 -17.22
C ASP A 222 -1.11 10.61 -15.87
N SER A 223 -0.69 11.24 -14.77
CA SER A 223 -1.15 10.94 -13.41
C SER A 223 -2.68 11.03 -13.21
N SER A 224 -3.40 11.70 -14.12
CA SER A 224 -4.87 11.78 -14.14
C SER A 224 -5.53 10.75 -15.05
N GLY A 225 -4.74 9.83 -15.63
CA GLY A 225 -5.25 8.81 -16.52
C GLY A 225 -5.68 9.35 -17.89
N HIS A 226 -5.28 10.56 -18.26
CA HIS A 226 -5.47 11.10 -19.61
C HIS A 226 -4.25 10.77 -20.46
N GLU A 227 -4.46 10.43 -21.75
CA GLU A 227 -3.32 10.22 -22.66
C GLU A 227 -2.41 11.45 -22.59
N PHE A 228 -1.11 11.23 -22.39
CA PHE A 228 -0.18 12.31 -22.13
C PHE A 228 -0.11 13.26 -23.34
N ALA A 229 -0.85 14.36 -23.26
CA ALA A 229 -0.72 15.53 -24.14
C ALA A 229 0.23 16.56 -23.49
N GLY A 230 1.32 16.09 -22.88
CA GLY A 230 2.27 16.92 -22.13
C GLY A 230 3.53 17.22 -22.94
N ARG A 231 4.17 18.37 -22.66
CA ARG A 231 5.53 18.66 -23.13
C ARG A 231 6.49 17.61 -22.56
N GLY A 232 7.04 16.76 -23.43
CA GLY A 232 8.16 15.91 -23.07
C GLY A 232 9.39 16.71 -22.60
N PRO A 233 10.31 16.10 -21.85
CA PRO A 233 11.55 16.74 -21.41
C PRO A 233 12.35 17.27 -22.62
N ARG A 234 13.19 18.29 -22.40
CA ARG A 234 14.21 18.68 -23.39
C ARG A 234 15.17 17.52 -23.56
N ILE A 235 14.93 16.70 -24.57
CA ILE A 235 15.85 15.63 -24.96
C ILE A 235 17.02 16.33 -25.66
N ALA A 236 18.18 16.37 -25.00
CA ALA A 236 19.42 16.80 -25.63
C ALA A 236 19.70 15.87 -26.80
N GLN A 237 19.80 16.42 -28.00
CA GLN A 237 20.24 15.68 -29.17
C GLN A 237 21.76 15.50 -29.06
N SER A 238 22.20 14.25 -28.95
CA SER A 238 23.53 13.81 -29.37
C SER A 238 23.53 13.55 -30.86
#